data_AF-A0A960Y7L0-F1
#
_entry.id   AF-A0A960Y7L0-F1
#
_cell.length_a   1.000
_cell.length_b   1.000
_cell.length_c   1.000
_cell.angle_alpha   90.00
_cell.angle_beta   90.00
_cell.angle_gamma   90.00
#
_symmetry.space_group_name_H-M   'P 1'
#
loop_
_entity.id
_entity.type
_entity.pdbx_description
1 polymer ?
#
loop_
_entity_poly.entity_id
_entity_poly.type
_entity_poly.pdbx_seq_one_letter_code
_entity_poly.pdbx_strand_id
1 'polypeptide(L)'
;MKELRWIVFALMLAMALTAGFACGGDDDDDDDSSGDDDFDVADPCEPITLDIDVCDPETGSFVSDIDNPYHPLPVGLHLVLEGDEDGTLVRVEIDVLDETKEVAGVTTRVVTETEYEDDELVEVSSNWFAQTSDGTVCYFGEEVDEYEDGEIVSHGGEWEAGVDGAKPGIIMPGDPTVGQTFYQELADGAQDMSQITALGEEFSAADETFTDTVTAMDSNPLEDCEADEKIYASGIGLVKDEDAELIEYTIP
;
A
#
# COMPACT_ATOMS: atom_id res chain seq x y z
N MET A 1 6.55 18.39 23.24
CA MET A 1 7.11 18.22 21.90
C MET A 1 6.59 16.86 21.52
N LYS A 2 5.47 16.88 20.81
CA LYS A 2 4.82 15.67 20.32
C LYS A 2 5.59 15.32 19.05
N GLU A 3 5.93 14.05 18.92
CA GLU A 3 6.56 13.45 17.74
C GLU A 3 5.73 13.84 16.50
N LEU A 4 6.40 14.22 15.41
CA LEU A 4 5.79 14.31 14.08
C LEU A 4 5.35 12.89 13.70
N ARG A 5 4.07 12.69 13.37
CA ARG A 5 3.59 11.48 12.71
C ARG A 5 4.10 11.58 11.27
N TRP A 6 4.70 10.50 10.78
CA TRP A 6 5.23 10.40 9.42
C TRP A 6 4.16 9.63 8.66
N ILE A 7 3.52 10.27 7.68
CA ILE A 7 2.49 9.64 6.85
C ILE A 7 3.15 8.58 5.99
N VAL A 8 2.57 7.38 6.01
CA VAL A 8 2.93 6.26 5.17
C VAL A 8 1.89 6.17 4.06
N PHE A 9 2.13 6.81 2.92
CA PHE A 9 1.77 6.18 1.66
C PHE A 9 2.98 5.29 1.35
N ALA A 10 2.90 4.02 1.73
CA ALA A 10 4.01 3.05 1.69
C ALA A 10 5.31 3.30 2.50
N LEU A 11 5.50 4.40 3.23
CA LEU A 11 6.79 4.65 3.91
C LEU A 11 6.92 4.34 5.43
N MET A 12 7.39 3.15 5.79
CA MET A 12 7.92 2.86 7.15
C MET A 12 9.28 3.52 7.42
N LEU A 13 9.37 4.32 8.49
CA LEU A 13 10.64 4.76 9.10
C LEU A 13 11.07 3.83 10.25
N ALA A 14 11.88 2.81 9.98
CA ALA A 14 12.55 2.02 11.03
C ALA A 14 13.77 2.77 11.62
N MET A 15 13.61 3.48 12.74
CA MET A 15 14.76 4.02 13.50
C MET A 15 15.54 2.90 14.21
N ALA A 16 16.69 2.51 13.65
CA ALA A 16 17.72 1.73 14.34
C ALA A 16 18.86 2.62 14.86
N LEU A 17 19.08 2.68 16.19
CA LEU A 17 20.32 3.10 16.91
C LEU A 17 20.09 2.88 18.44
N THR A 18 20.86 2.17 19.28
CA THR A 18 22.28 1.81 19.34
C THR A 18 22.51 0.60 20.27
N ALA A 19 23.64 -0.09 20.02
CA ALA A 19 24.18 -1.22 20.77
C ALA A 19 24.38 -1.01 22.30
N GLY A 20 24.01 -2.03 23.07
CA GLY A 20 24.40 -2.23 24.46
C GLY A 20 24.97 -3.63 24.70
N PHE A 21 26.29 -3.72 24.80
CA PHE A 21 27.05 -4.91 25.18
C PHE A 21 26.66 -5.40 26.60
N ALA A 22 26.27 -6.68 26.76
CA ALA A 22 26.38 -7.39 28.03
C ALA A 22 26.46 -8.92 27.81
N CYS A 23 27.55 -9.53 28.29
CA CYS A 23 27.80 -10.98 28.25
C CYS A 23 26.97 -11.76 29.28
N GLY A 24 26.63 -13.01 28.92
CA GLY A 24 26.90 -14.17 29.79
C GLY A 24 25.77 -15.18 29.96
N GLY A 25 26.02 -16.43 29.55
CA GLY A 25 25.37 -17.63 30.09
C GLY A 25 25.09 -18.71 29.05
N ASP A 26 25.93 -19.76 29.03
CA ASP A 26 25.71 -21.04 28.34
C ASP A 26 24.46 -21.76 28.87
N ASP A 27 23.72 -22.44 27.98
CA ASP A 27 23.28 -23.83 28.16
C ASP A 27 22.75 -24.40 26.82
N ASP A 28 23.13 -25.64 26.55
CA ASP A 28 22.98 -26.42 25.32
C ASP A 28 21.54 -26.90 25.00
N ASP A 29 21.33 -27.18 23.71
CA ASP A 29 20.66 -28.36 23.11
C ASP A 29 19.49 -28.08 22.14
N ASP A 30 19.83 -28.27 20.87
CA ASP A 30 19.07 -28.87 19.76
C ASP A 30 17.62 -28.41 19.51
N ASP A 31 17.45 -27.53 18.52
CA ASP A 31 16.25 -27.53 17.68
C ASP A 31 16.67 -27.64 16.20
N ASP A 32 16.34 -28.78 15.60
CA ASP A 32 16.38 -29.04 14.16
C ASP A 32 15.23 -28.25 13.52
N SER A 33 15.41 -26.93 13.34
CA SER A 33 14.54 -26.18 12.43
C SER A 33 15.18 -26.17 11.05
N SER A 34 14.60 -26.98 10.18
CA SER A 34 14.70 -26.77 8.73
C SER A 34 14.35 -25.32 8.45
N GLY A 35 15.36 -24.54 8.04
CA GLY A 35 15.19 -23.14 7.66
C GLY A 35 14.22 -23.04 6.49
N ASP A 36 13.07 -22.47 6.78
CA ASP A 36 12.24 -21.79 5.82
C ASP A 36 12.48 -20.30 6.10
N ASP A 37 12.94 -19.56 5.09
CA ASP A 37 13.28 -18.14 5.12
C ASP A 37 12.00 -17.28 5.31
N ASP A 38 11.25 -17.48 6.38
CA ASP A 38 10.04 -16.72 6.73
C ASP A 38 10.43 -15.62 7.73
N PHE A 39 10.15 -14.36 7.39
CA PHE A 39 10.33 -13.23 8.31
C PHE A 39 9.25 -13.27 9.40
N ASP A 40 9.51 -12.59 10.53
CA ASP A 40 8.54 -12.55 11.62
C ASP A 40 7.33 -11.67 11.21
N VAL A 41 6.24 -12.31 10.80
CA VAL A 41 4.95 -11.65 10.55
C VAL A 41 4.35 -11.17 11.87
N ALA A 42 4.00 -9.88 11.96
CA ALA A 42 3.39 -9.31 13.16
C ALA A 42 1.95 -9.82 13.35
N ASP A 43 1.47 -9.79 14.60
CA ASP A 43 0.06 -10.09 14.87
C ASP A 43 -0.83 -9.09 14.11
N PRO A 44 -1.84 -9.53 13.35
CA PRO A 44 -2.66 -8.63 12.56
C PRO A 44 -3.48 -7.68 13.46
N CYS A 45 -3.67 -6.45 12.99
CA CYS A 45 -4.47 -5.42 13.68
C CYS A 45 -5.94 -5.86 13.89
N GLU A 46 -6.49 -6.58 12.93
CA GLU A 46 -7.84 -7.16 12.97
C GLU A 46 -7.83 -8.59 12.39
N PRO A 47 -8.76 -9.49 12.76
CA PRO A 47 -8.81 -10.83 12.19
C PRO A 47 -8.98 -10.80 10.67
N ILE A 48 -8.05 -11.42 9.95
CA ILE A 48 -8.11 -11.56 8.48
C ILE A 48 -9.37 -12.34 8.08
N THR A 49 -10.10 -11.82 7.09
CA THR A 49 -11.31 -12.44 6.55
C THR A 49 -11.24 -12.71 5.05
N LEU A 50 -10.34 -12.02 4.32
CA LEU A 50 -9.95 -12.36 2.95
C LEU A 50 -8.46 -12.71 2.94
N ASP A 51 -8.17 -13.94 2.54
CA ASP A 51 -6.81 -14.49 2.50
C ASP A 51 -6.07 -14.01 1.24
N ILE A 52 -4.80 -13.64 1.39
CA ILE A 52 -3.92 -13.22 0.29
C ILE A 52 -3.62 -14.36 -0.69
N ASP A 53 -3.95 -15.61 -0.38
CA ASP A 53 -3.87 -16.75 -1.31
C ASP A 53 -4.62 -16.50 -2.63
N VAL A 54 -5.60 -15.58 -2.68
CA VAL A 54 -6.24 -15.15 -3.93
C VAL A 54 -5.25 -14.50 -4.92
N CYS A 55 -4.16 -13.92 -4.39
CA CYS A 55 -3.09 -13.25 -5.11
C CYS A 55 -1.84 -14.12 -5.29
N ASP A 56 -1.87 -15.41 -4.90
CA ASP A 56 -0.74 -16.32 -5.07
C ASP A 56 -0.34 -16.47 -6.56
N PRO A 57 0.91 -16.10 -6.94
CA PRO A 57 1.38 -16.15 -8.32
C PRO A 57 1.47 -17.58 -8.89
N GLU A 58 1.57 -18.61 -8.04
CA GLU A 58 1.67 -20.00 -8.49
C GLU A 58 0.32 -20.59 -8.92
N THR A 59 -0.77 -20.09 -8.32
CA THR A 59 -2.12 -20.66 -8.50
C THR A 59 -3.09 -19.70 -9.17
N GLY A 60 -2.83 -18.39 -9.11
CA GLY A 60 -3.65 -17.34 -9.68
C GLY A 60 -3.53 -17.22 -11.20
N SER A 61 -4.48 -16.48 -11.78
CA SER A 61 -4.46 -16.06 -13.18
C SER A 61 -4.70 -14.57 -13.23
N PHE A 62 -3.74 -13.84 -13.80
CA PHE A 62 -3.64 -12.39 -13.68
C PHE A 62 -3.70 -11.69 -15.04
N VAL A 63 -4.17 -10.44 -15.02
CA VAL A 63 -4.09 -9.50 -16.13
C VAL A 63 -3.55 -8.15 -15.64
N SER A 64 -2.79 -7.46 -16.48
CA SER A 64 -2.28 -6.09 -16.22
C SER A 64 -3.22 -4.98 -16.73
N ASP A 65 -4.36 -5.38 -17.31
CA ASP A 65 -5.48 -4.48 -17.63
C ASP A 65 -6.47 -4.57 -16.47
N ILE A 66 -6.47 -3.54 -15.62
CA ILE A 66 -7.16 -3.55 -14.33
C ILE A 66 -8.44 -2.70 -14.46
N ASP A 67 -9.59 -3.37 -14.40
CA ASP A 67 -10.92 -2.80 -14.57
C ASP A 67 -11.81 -2.96 -13.33
N ASN A 68 -11.21 -3.23 -12.17
CA ASN A 68 -11.91 -3.24 -10.88
C ASN A 68 -12.71 -1.94 -10.70
N PRO A 69 -13.99 -2.00 -10.29
CA PRO A 69 -14.83 -0.81 -10.20
C PRO A 69 -14.28 0.29 -9.30
N TYR A 70 -13.60 -0.06 -8.20
CA TYR A 70 -13.14 0.87 -7.17
C TYR A 70 -11.62 1.08 -7.17
N HIS A 71 -10.87 0.30 -7.95
CA HIS A 71 -9.46 0.55 -8.21
C HIS A 71 -9.13 0.31 -9.69
N PRO A 72 -9.79 1.03 -10.63
CA PRO A 72 -9.49 0.90 -12.04
C PRO A 72 -8.16 1.58 -12.36
N LEU A 73 -7.29 0.90 -13.13
CA LEU A 73 -5.99 1.46 -13.53
C LEU A 73 -5.84 1.45 -15.06
N PRO A 74 -6.65 2.25 -15.80
CA PRO A 74 -6.46 2.41 -17.23
C PRO A 74 -5.21 3.23 -17.51
N VAL A 75 -4.44 2.82 -18.52
CA VAL A 75 -3.23 3.53 -18.98
C VAL A 75 -3.51 4.99 -19.29
N GLY A 76 -2.81 5.91 -18.63
CA GLY A 76 -2.99 7.36 -18.76
C GLY A 76 -3.99 7.95 -17.76
N LEU A 77 -4.50 7.15 -16.80
CA LEU A 77 -5.11 7.69 -15.60
C LEU A 77 -4.09 8.58 -14.87
N HIS A 78 -4.54 9.77 -14.47
CA HIS A 78 -3.79 10.71 -13.63
C HIS A 78 -4.72 11.21 -12.53
N LEU A 79 -4.30 11.12 -11.27
CA LEU A 79 -5.01 11.64 -10.10
C LEU A 79 -4.11 12.63 -9.37
N VAL A 80 -4.70 13.69 -8.82
CA VAL A 80 -4.02 14.61 -7.90
C VAL A 80 -4.88 14.75 -6.65
N LEU A 81 -4.32 14.34 -5.51
CA LEU A 81 -4.90 14.52 -4.18
C LEU A 81 -4.11 15.60 -3.44
N GLU A 82 -4.77 16.41 -2.64
CA GLU A 82 -4.15 17.48 -1.85
C GLU A 82 -4.86 17.64 -0.50
N GLY A 83 -4.09 17.90 0.55
CA GLY A 83 -4.56 17.99 1.95
C GLY A 83 -3.67 18.88 2.82
N ASP A 84 -4.11 19.10 4.07
CA ASP A 84 -3.31 19.76 5.11
C ASP A 84 -3.18 18.77 6.28
N GLU A 85 -1.97 18.26 6.49
CA GLU A 85 -1.66 17.41 7.64
C GLU A 85 -0.88 18.23 8.66
N ASP A 86 -1.49 18.49 9.82
CA ASP A 86 -0.87 19.24 10.93
C ASP A 86 -0.22 20.60 10.53
N GLY A 87 -0.70 21.22 9.46
CA GLY A 87 -0.22 22.49 8.90
C GLY A 87 0.85 22.38 7.82
N THR A 88 1.16 21.17 7.36
CA THR A 88 1.97 20.85 6.17
C THR A 88 1.02 20.60 4.99
N LEU A 89 1.26 21.26 3.86
CA LEU A 89 0.53 20.95 2.63
C LEU A 89 1.05 19.63 2.06
N VAL A 90 0.19 18.62 1.97
CA VAL A 90 0.51 17.32 1.35
C VAL A 90 -0.15 17.25 -0.02
N ARG A 91 0.57 16.77 -1.02
CA ARG A 91 0.06 16.55 -2.38
C ARG A 91 0.61 15.26 -2.96
N VAL A 92 -0.28 14.41 -3.47
CA VAL A 92 0.05 13.13 -4.10
C VAL A 92 -0.43 13.14 -5.54
N GLU A 93 0.46 12.83 -6.47
CA GLU A 93 0.15 12.60 -7.87
C GLU A 93 0.26 11.10 -8.19
N ILE A 94 -0.77 10.52 -8.80
CA ILE A 94 -0.81 9.09 -9.17
C ILE A 94 -0.95 8.97 -10.68
N ASP A 95 0.00 8.29 -11.32
CA ASP A 95 0.07 8.09 -12.77
C ASP A 95 0.07 6.60 -13.15
N VAL A 96 -0.88 6.17 -13.99
CA VAL A 96 -0.89 4.80 -14.53
C VAL A 96 -0.17 4.76 -15.87
N LEU A 97 0.98 4.10 -15.91
CA LEU A 97 1.87 4.11 -17.07
C LEU A 97 1.48 3.06 -18.12
N ASP A 98 1.82 3.29 -19.40
CA ASP A 98 1.79 2.26 -20.46
C ASP A 98 3.00 1.31 -20.35
N GLU A 99 3.33 0.93 -19.12
CA GLU A 99 4.48 0.12 -18.76
C GLU A 99 4.04 -1.03 -17.85
N THR A 100 4.80 -2.12 -17.92
CA THR A 100 4.57 -3.33 -17.13
C THR A 100 5.88 -3.86 -16.59
N LYS A 101 5.86 -4.43 -15.38
CA LYS A 101 6.98 -5.14 -14.76
C LYS A 101 6.64 -6.63 -14.63
N GLU A 102 7.64 -7.50 -14.69
CA GLU A 102 7.46 -8.91 -14.30
C GLU A 102 7.86 -9.04 -12.83
N VAL A 103 6.92 -9.41 -11.96
CA VAL A 103 7.15 -9.63 -10.52
C VAL A 103 6.60 -11.00 -10.16
N ALA A 104 7.41 -11.84 -9.48
CA ALA A 104 7.05 -13.23 -9.17
C ALA A 104 6.54 -14.07 -10.37
N GLY A 105 6.94 -13.73 -11.60
CA GLY A 105 6.47 -14.39 -12.83
C GLY A 105 5.08 -13.94 -13.34
N VAL A 106 4.54 -12.85 -12.78
CA VAL A 106 3.30 -12.20 -13.19
C VAL A 106 3.62 -10.87 -13.87
N THR A 107 2.99 -10.61 -15.01
CA THR A 107 3.02 -9.28 -15.66
C THR A 107 2.12 -8.32 -14.89
N THR A 108 2.70 -7.30 -14.26
CA THR A 108 2.02 -6.27 -13.47
C THR A 108 1.97 -4.94 -14.21
N ARG A 109 0.94 -4.13 -13.95
CA ARG A 109 0.84 -2.73 -14.34
C ARG A 109 1.71 -1.87 -13.44
N VAL A 110 2.49 -0.97 -14.02
CA VAL A 110 3.25 0.04 -13.26
C VAL A 110 2.36 1.26 -13.02
N VAL A 111 2.28 1.67 -11.76
CA VAL A 111 1.67 2.92 -11.30
C VAL A 111 2.76 3.70 -10.57
N THR A 112 2.91 4.98 -10.87
CA THR A 112 3.84 5.85 -10.15
C THR A 112 3.05 6.72 -9.20
N GLU A 113 3.51 6.83 -7.96
CA GLU A 113 3.03 7.83 -7.01
C GLU A 113 4.16 8.82 -6.76
N THR A 114 3.83 10.11 -6.64
CA THR A 114 4.79 11.19 -6.41
C THR A 114 4.24 12.11 -5.36
N GLU A 115 5.00 12.25 -4.28
CA GLU A 115 4.55 12.91 -3.06
C GLU A 115 5.30 14.20 -2.81
N TYR A 116 4.56 15.20 -2.36
CA TYR A 116 5.07 16.51 -2.05
C TYR A 116 4.60 16.97 -0.67
N GLU A 117 5.52 17.58 0.08
CA GLU A 117 5.24 18.36 1.29
C GLU A 117 5.66 19.82 1.07
N ASP A 118 4.75 20.78 1.27
CA ASP A 118 5.01 22.21 1.07
C ASP A 118 5.68 22.54 -0.29
N ASP A 119 5.22 21.85 -1.36
CA ASP A 119 5.76 21.89 -2.73
C ASP A 119 7.19 21.31 -2.90
N GLU A 120 7.76 20.66 -1.88
CA GLU A 120 9.02 19.91 -1.95
C GLU A 120 8.76 18.43 -2.23
N LEU A 121 9.50 17.85 -3.18
CA LEU A 121 9.41 16.41 -3.48
C LEU A 121 9.97 15.63 -2.29
N VAL A 122 9.16 14.75 -1.71
CA VAL A 122 9.56 13.90 -0.58
C VAL A 122 9.65 12.43 -0.97
N GLU A 123 8.88 11.98 -1.96
CA GLU A 123 8.90 10.58 -2.39
C GLU A 123 8.52 10.40 -3.86
N VAL A 124 9.09 9.39 -4.49
CA VAL A 124 8.57 8.77 -5.71
C VAL A 124 8.56 7.25 -5.53
N SER A 125 7.39 6.63 -5.73
CA SER A 125 7.26 5.17 -5.70
C SER A 125 6.77 4.62 -7.04
N SER A 126 7.16 3.39 -7.36
CA SER A 126 6.72 2.63 -8.53
C SER A 126 6.05 1.33 -8.09
N ASN A 127 4.73 1.35 -8.09
CA ASN A 127 3.84 0.33 -7.54
C ASN A 127 3.40 -0.66 -8.64
N TRP A 128 3.33 -1.94 -8.30
CA TRP A 128 3.07 -3.02 -9.25
C TRP A 128 1.78 -3.76 -8.94
N PHE A 129 0.79 -3.64 -9.84
CA PHE A 129 -0.53 -4.24 -9.62
C PHE A 129 -0.90 -5.26 -10.70
N ALA A 130 -1.69 -6.27 -10.34
CA ALA A 130 -2.35 -7.12 -11.32
C ALA A 130 -3.72 -7.55 -10.83
N GLN A 131 -4.66 -7.80 -11.74
CA GLN A 131 -6.02 -8.20 -11.39
C GLN A 131 -6.25 -9.68 -11.65
N THR A 132 -6.87 -10.35 -10.68
CA THR A 132 -7.31 -11.75 -10.78
C THR A 132 -8.61 -11.87 -11.59
N SER A 133 -8.96 -13.09 -11.98
CA SER A 133 -10.21 -13.35 -12.72
C SER A 133 -11.50 -13.06 -11.96
N ASP A 134 -11.46 -12.95 -10.62
CA ASP A 134 -12.62 -12.58 -9.81
C ASP A 134 -12.73 -11.07 -9.55
N GLY A 135 -11.80 -10.29 -10.12
CA GLY A 135 -11.80 -8.82 -10.04
C GLY A 135 -10.93 -8.28 -8.91
N THR A 136 -10.34 -9.12 -8.08
CA THR A 136 -9.43 -8.68 -7.01
C THR A 136 -8.18 -8.05 -7.60
N VAL A 137 -7.83 -6.86 -7.14
CA VAL A 137 -6.58 -6.19 -7.50
C VAL A 137 -5.53 -6.56 -6.45
N CYS A 138 -4.48 -7.21 -6.91
CA CYS A 138 -3.36 -7.67 -6.12
C CYS A 138 -2.19 -6.68 -6.23
N TYR A 139 -1.54 -6.43 -5.11
CA TYR A 139 -0.37 -5.57 -5.00
C TYR A 139 0.88 -6.44 -4.87
N PHE A 140 1.80 -6.29 -5.82
CA PHE A 140 3.01 -7.13 -5.94
C PHE A 140 4.26 -6.45 -5.36
N GLY A 141 4.12 -5.27 -4.80
CA GLY A 141 5.19 -4.49 -4.19
C GLY A 141 5.54 -3.24 -4.97
N GLU A 142 6.64 -2.64 -4.55
CA GLU A 142 7.08 -1.32 -4.95
C GLU A 142 8.58 -1.11 -4.85
N GLU A 143 9.02 -0.10 -5.60
CA GLU A 143 10.34 0.51 -5.51
C GLU A 143 10.14 1.96 -5.10
N VAL A 144 10.83 2.39 -4.04
CA VAL A 144 10.63 3.70 -3.41
C VAL A 144 11.93 4.49 -3.40
N ASP A 145 11.84 5.77 -3.74
CA ASP A 145 12.90 6.77 -3.57
C ASP A 145 12.39 7.88 -2.64
N GLU A 146 12.96 7.98 -1.44
CA GLU A 146 12.72 9.11 -0.52
C GLU A 146 13.71 10.24 -0.76
N TYR A 147 13.25 11.49 -0.72
CA TYR A 147 14.02 12.68 -1.04
C TYR A 147 14.14 13.65 0.15
N GLU A 148 15.34 14.20 0.35
CA GLU A 148 15.58 15.38 1.21
C GLU A 148 16.50 16.35 0.44
N ASP A 149 16.13 17.64 0.35
CA ASP A 149 16.89 18.65 -0.41
C ASP A 149 17.13 18.26 -1.90
N GLY A 150 16.25 17.43 -2.47
CA GLY A 150 16.32 16.93 -3.84
C GLY A 150 17.38 15.83 -4.08
N GLU A 151 17.91 15.21 -3.02
CA GLU A 151 18.77 14.03 -3.09
C GLU A 151 18.03 12.81 -2.53
N ILE A 152 18.22 11.64 -3.13
CA ILE A 152 17.67 10.39 -2.58
C ILE A 152 18.41 10.07 -1.28
N VAL A 153 17.66 9.88 -0.20
CA VAL A 153 18.20 9.61 1.15
C VAL A 153 17.89 8.21 1.66
N SER A 154 16.85 7.57 1.13
CA SER A 154 16.36 6.26 1.58
C SER A 154 15.54 5.57 0.49
N HIS A 155 15.33 4.27 0.68
CA HIS A 155 14.45 3.40 -0.10
C HIS A 155 13.56 2.62 0.89
N GLY A 156 13.10 3.29 1.95
CA GLY A 156 12.27 2.68 2.98
C GLY A 156 10.95 2.22 2.36
N GLY A 157 10.36 1.18 2.93
CA GLY A 157 9.11 0.61 2.39
C GLY A 157 9.27 -0.20 1.11
N GLU A 158 10.43 -0.25 0.44
CA GLU A 158 10.57 -1.07 -0.77
C GLU A 158 10.38 -2.56 -0.47
N TRP A 159 9.56 -3.23 -1.28
CA TRP A 159 9.39 -4.68 -1.22
C TRP A 159 8.95 -5.24 -2.57
N GLU A 160 9.31 -6.49 -2.86
CA GLU A 160 8.94 -7.15 -4.12
C GLU A 160 8.48 -8.58 -3.85
N ALA A 161 7.25 -8.91 -4.27
CA ALA A 161 6.71 -10.25 -4.11
C ALA A 161 7.63 -11.32 -4.73
N GLY A 162 7.88 -12.40 -3.98
CA GLY A 162 8.79 -13.48 -4.36
C GLY A 162 10.27 -13.23 -4.03
N VAL A 163 10.61 -12.07 -3.46
CA VAL A 163 11.92 -11.77 -2.87
C VAL A 163 11.83 -11.94 -1.35
N ASP A 164 12.80 -12.63 -0.74
CA ASP A 164 12.95 -12.77 0.72
C ASP A 164 11.66 -13.16 1.47
N GLY A 165 10.83 -14.00 0.84
CA GLY A 165 9.57 -14.50 1.42
C GLY A 165 8.37 -13.57 1.27
N ALA A 166 8.54 -12.37 0.73
CA ALA A 166 7.46 -11.41 0.51
C ALA A 166 6.35 -11.98 -0.38
N LYS A 167 5.10 -11.70 -0.01
CA LYS A 167 3.91 -12.18 -0.71
C LYS A 167 3.08 -11.03 -1.26
N PRO A 168 2.46 -11.19 -2.44
CA PRO A 168 1.55 -10.16 -2.94
C PRO A 168 0.31 -10.08 -2.05
N GLY A 169 -0.08 -8.87 -1.69
CA GLY A 169 -1.30 -8.59 -0.95
C GLY A 169 -2.45 -8.19 -1.87
N ILE A 170 -3.51 -7.70 -1.25
CA ILE A 170 -4.74 -7.25 -1.92
C ILE A 170 -4.85 -5.75 -1.71
N ILE A 171 -4.93 -4.95 -2.78
CA ILE A 171 -5.22 -3.51 -2.65
C ILE A 171 -6.73 -3.24 -2.68
N MET A 172 -7.48 -4.02 -3.47
CA MET A 172 -8.93 -3.88 -3.57
C MET A 172 -9.60 -5.23 -3.92
N PRO A 173 -10.52 -5.75 -3.10
CA PRO A 173 -11.29 -6.95 -3.42
C PRO A 173 -12.11 -6.79 -4.70
N GLY A 174 -12.35 -7.88 -5.42
CA GLY A 174 -13.22 -7.86 -6.60
C GLY A 174 -14.71 -7.60 -6.30
N ASP A 175 -15.14 -7.94 -5.08
CA ASP A 175 -16.48 -7.67 -4.55
C ASP A 175 -16.35 -7.16 -3.10
N PRO A 176 -16.00 -5.87 -2.90
CA PRO A 176 -15.78 -5.30 -1.58
C PRO A 176 -17.00 -5.47 -0.69
N THR A 177 -16.78 -6.02 0.51
CA THR A 177 -17.84 -6.27 1.50
C THR A 177 -17.47 -5.63 2.83
N VAL A 178 -18.42 -4.92 3.47
CA VAL A 178 -18.19 -4.35 4.81
C VAL A 178 -17.78 -5.42 5.83
N GLY A 179 -16.70 -5.15 6.56
CA GLY A 179 -16.07 -6.05 7.54
C GLY A 179 -15.03 -6.99 6.92
N GLN A 180 -14.77 -6.88 5.62
CA GLN A 180 -13.66 -7.59 4.97
C GLN A 180 -12.33 -6.97 5.40
N THR A 181 -11.38 -7.81 5.80
CA THR A 181 -10.04 -7.42 6.28
C THR A 181 -9.02 -8.30 5.57
N PHE A 182 -7.94 -7.71 5.08
CA PHE A 182 -6.87 -8.37 4.30
C PHE A 182 -5.54 -7.63 4.48
N TYR A 183 -4.43 -8.31 4.17
CA TYR A 183 -3.13 -7.65 4.02
C TYR A 183 -3.03 -6.99 2.65
N GLN A 184 -2.55 -5.75 2.61
CA GLN A 184 -2.09 -5.06 1.42
C GLN A 184 -0.62 -5.40 1.14
N GLU A 185 0.16 -5.57 2.21
CA GLU A 185 1.57 -5.92 2.16
C GLU A 185 1.90 -7.02 3.16
N LEU A 186 2.80 -7.90 2.77
CA LEU A 186 3.30 -8.94 3.65
C LEU A 186 4.74 -9.27 3.27
N ALA A 187 5.66 -8.46 3.77
CA ALA A 187 7.11 -8.57 3.60
C ALA A 187 7.86 -8.24 4.91
N ASP A 188 9.17 -8.54 4.94
CA ASP A 188 10.03 -8.13 6.05
C ASP A 188 10.16 -6.60 6.05
N GLY A 189 9.71 -5.95 7.13
CA GLY A 189 9.72 -4.49 7.22
C GLY A 189 8.68 -3.76 6.37
N ALA A 190 7.70 -4.46 5.78
CA ALA A 190 6.55 -3.85 5.10
C ALA A 190 5.31 -4.73 5.31
N GLN A 191 4.39 -4.25 6.17
CA GLN A 191 3.14 -4.95 6.50
C GLN A 191 2.06 -3.90 6.68
N ASP A 192 1.10 -3.88 5.76
CA ASP A 192 -0.11 -3.08 5.85
C ASP A 192 -1.34 -3.96 5.69
N MET A 193 -2.42 -3.52 6.33
CA MET A 193 -3.71 -4.17 6.34
C MET A 193 -4.81 -3.16 6.07
N SER A 194 -5.81 -3.58 5.30
CA SER A 194 -7.01 -2.80 5.07
C SER A 194 -8.25 -3.49 5.62
N GLN A 195 -9.19 -2.69 6.11
CA GLN A 195 -10.56 -3.10 6.43
C GLN A 195 -11.57 -2.27 5.65
N ILE A 196 -12.47 -2.93 4.91
CA ILE A 196 -13.62 -2.27 4.30
C ILE A 196 -14.67 -1.94 5.37
N THR A 197 -14.92 -0.67 5.61
CA THR A 197 -15.81 -0.21 6.70
C THR A 197 -17.16 0.32 6.21
N ALA A 198 -17.23 0.85 4.99
CA ALA A 198 -18.47 1.36 4.42
C ALA A 198 -18.53 1.20 2.89
N LEU A 199 -19.77 1.21 2.35
CA LEU A 199 -20.06 1.14 0.93
C LEU A 199 -21.21 2.11 0.60
N GLY A 200 -21.11 2.81 -0.53
CA GLY A 200 -22.16 3.66 -1.08
C GLY A 200 -22.42 4.95 -0.30
N GLU A 201 -21.42 5.45 0.43
CA GLU A 201 -21.50 6.75 1.09
C GLU A 201 -21.25 7.88 0.08
N GLU A 202 -21.92 9.02 0.27
CA GLU A 202 -21.66 10.18 -0.58
C GLU A 202 -20.36 10.86 -0.14
N PHE A 203 -19.44 11.07 -1.07
CA PHE A 203 -18.21 11.82 -0.87
C PHE A 203 -18.11 12.93 -1.93
N SER A 204 -17.68 14.14 -1.55
CA SER A 204 -17.57 15.26 -2.49
C SER A 204 -16.15 15.80 -2.51
N ALA A 205 -15.53 15.74 -3.69
CA ALA A 205 -14.18 16.21 -3.96
C ALA A 205 -14.09 16.59 -5.45
N ALA A 206 -13.05 17.33 -5.86
CA ALA A 206 -12.87 17.81 -7.24
C ALA A 206 -14.12 18.47 -7.88
N ASP A 207 -14.87 19.28 -7.10
CA ASP A 207 -16.14 19.90 -7.52
C ASP A 207 -17.26 18.90 -7.95
N GLU A 208 -17.12 17.62 -7.60
CA GLU A 208 -18.05 16.53 -7.89
C GLU A 208 -18.59 15.86 -6.61
N THR A 209 -19.62 15.02 -6.78
CA THR A 209 -20.16 14.18 -5.70
C THR A 209 -20.21 12.74 -6.19
N PHE A 210 -19.44 11.88 -5.55
CA PHE A 210 -19.39 10.44 -5.75
C PHE A 210 -20.40 9.77 -4.82
N THR A 211 -21.26 8.90 -5.35
CA THR A 211 -22.33 8.23 -4.59
C THR A 211 -22.16 6.70 -4.52
N ASP A 212 -21.17 6.19 -5.23
CA ASP A 212 -20.84 4.76 -5.30
C ASP A 212 -19.38 4.62 -4.89
N THR A 213 -19.16 4.48 -3.59
CA THR A 213 -17.86 4.55 -2.95
C THR A 213 -17.58 3.33 -2.07
N VAL A 214 -16.31 3.07 -1.82
CA VAL A 214 -15.81 2.12 -0.82
C VAL A 214 -14.98 2.92 0.17
N THR A 215 -15.27 2.78 1.47
CA THR A 215 -14.42 3.32 2.54
C THR A 215 -13.61 2.18 3.14
N ALA A 216 -12.29 2.38 3.20
CA ALA A 216 -11.32 1.49 3.81
C ALA A 216 -10.65 2.19 5.00
N MET A 217 -10.25 1.41 5.99
CA MET A 217 -9.37 1.84 7.07
C MET A 217 -8.10 1.01 6.95
N ASP A 218 -7.01 1.66 6.60
CA ASP A 218 -5.70 1.04 6.39
C ASP A 218 -4.87 1.19 7.67
N SER A 219 -4.13 0.16 8.06
CA SER A 219 -3.45 0.08 9.35
C SER A 219 -2.18 -0.75 9.24
N ASN A 220 -1.22 -0.47 10.11
CA ASN A 220 0.09 -1.12 10.07
C ASN A 220 0.36 -2.02 11.28
N PRO A 221 0.44 -3.36 11.11
CA PRO A 221 0.74 -4.31 12.20
C PRO A 221 2.15 -4.20 12.80
N LEU A 222 3.11 -3.61 12.09
CA LEU A 222 4.46 -3.40 12.61
C LEU A 222 4.56 -2.16 13.50
N GLU A 223 3.52 -1.31 13.50
CA GLU A 223 3.41 -0.13 14.35
C GLU A 223 2.39 -0.32 15.50
N ASP A 224 1.52 0.65 15.74
CA ASP A 224 0.52 0.62 16.81
C ASP A 224 -0.91 0.37 16.34
N CYS A 225 -1.07 0.00 15.06
CA CYS A 225 -2.36 -0.20 14.41
C CYS A 225 -3.27 1.04 14.46
N GLU A 226 -2.70 2.26 14.53
CA GLU A 226 -3.43 3.45 14.07
C GLU A 226 -3.89 3.23 12.63
N ALA A 227 -5.08 3.73 12.32
CA ALA A 227 -5.74 3.43 11.06
C ALA A 227 -6.20 4.70 10.38
N ASP A 228 -5.91 4.78 9.08
CA ASP A 228 -6.16 5.94 8.23
C ASP A 228 -7.26 5.63 7.22
N GLU A 229 -8.12 6.63 6.99
CA GLU A 229 -9.29 6.47 6.14
C GLU A 229 -8.92 6.69 4.67
N LYS A 230 -9.23 5.70 3.83
CA LYS A 230 -9.19 5.83 2.37
C LYS A 230 -10.60 5.72 1.79
N ILE A 231 -10.92 6.56 0.81
CA ILE A 231 -12.19 6.47 0.07
C ILE A 231 -11.89 6.27 -1.41
N TYR A 232 -12.55 5.29 -2.00
CA TYR A 232 -12.46 4.96 -3.41
C TYR A 232 -13.80 5.20 -4.08
N ALA A 233 -13.83 5.87 -5.23
CA ALA A 233 -15.03 6.10 -6.02
C ALA A 233 -15.08 5.22 -7.27
N SER A 234 -16.27 4.68 -7.55
CA SER A 234 -16.54 3.82 -8.71
C SER A 234 -16.15 4.51 -10.02
N GLY A 235 -15.28 3.87 -10.79
CA GLY A 235 -14.76 4.34 -12.08
C GLY A 235 -13.65 5.39 -12.00
N ILE A 236 -13.29 5.85 -10.80
CA ILE A 236 -12.21 6.83 -10.58
C ILE A 236 -11.02 6.18 -9.88
N GLY A 237 -11.26 5.40 -8.82
CA GLY A 237 -10.20 4.94 -7.92
C GLY A 237 -10.17 5.76 -6.63
N LEU A 238 -8.96 5.98 -6.10
CA LEU A 238 -8.74 6.71 -4.85
C LEU A 238 -9.21 8.18 -4.97
N VAL A 239 -10.06 8.61 -4.05
CA VAL A 239 -10.58 9.99 -3.99
C VAL A 239 -10.33 10.70 -2.65
N LYS A 240 -9.96 9.94 -1.63
CA LYS A 240 -9.48 10.43 -0.34
C LYS A 240 -8.45 9.45 0.19
N ASP A 241 -7.41 9.99 0.78
CA ASP A 241 -6.42 9.25 1.51
C ASP A 241 -5.92 10.09 2.68
N GLU A 242 -6.27 9.66 3.89
CA GLU A 242 -6.17 10.43 5.13
C GLU A 242 -6.70 11.87 4.96
N ASP A 243 -5.84 12.88 5.10
CA ASP A 243 -6.17 14.30 5.01
C ASP A 243 -6.14 14.83 3.57
N ALA A 244 -5.64 14.05 2.60
CA ALA A 244 -5.60 14.41 1.19
C ALA A 244 -6.88 14.01 0.45
N GLU A 245 -7.46 14.93 -0.31
CA GLU A 245 -8.68 14.70 -1.09
C GLU A 245 -8.43 15.01 -2.57
N LEU A 246 -9.14 14.32 -3.46
CA LEU A 246 -9.02 14.52 -4.90
C LEU A 246 -9.34 15.97 -5.29
N ILE A 247 -8.40 16.62 -5.96
CA ILE A 247 -8.59 17.98 -6.51
C ILE A 247 -8.65 17.99 -8.03
N GLU A 248 -8.00 17.03 -8.70
CA GLU A 248 -7.94 16.93 -10.15
C GLU A 248 -7.79 15.46 -10.58
N TYR A 249 -8.40 15.11 -11.72
CA TYR A 249 -8.20 13.80 -12.33
C TYR A 249 -8.35 13.84 -13.85
N THR A 250 -7.69 12.91 -14.54
CA THR A 250 -7.84 12.66 -15.98
C THR A 250 -8.03 11.17 -16.20
N ILE A 251 -9.11 10.79 -16.89
CA ILE A 251 -9.38 9.41 -17.34
C ILE A 251 -9.28 9.38 -18.88
N PRO A 252 -8.53 8.42 -19.47
CA PRO A 252 -8.25 8.31 -20.91
C PRO A 252 -9.45 7.90 -21.80
#